data_AF-A0A2S3QFT5-F1
#
_entry.id   AF-A0A2S3QFT5-F1
#
_cell.length_a   1.000
_cell.length_b   1.000
_cell.length_c   1.000
_cell.angle_alpha   90.00
_cell.angle_beta   90.00
_cell.angle_gamma   90.00
#
_symmetry.space_group_name_H-M   'P 1'
#
loop_
_entity.id
_entity.type
_entity.pdbx_description
1 polymer ?
#
loop_
_entity_poly.entity_id
_entity_poly.type
_entity_poly.pdbx_seq_one_letter_code
_entity_poly.pdbx_strand_id
1 'polypeptide(L)'
;MQIDLLHVIGDAPEGPWSVFSVSRGEDTVLMSMIIPRSLWMQMTRHDPFSSEITLMEKIGQVAITKRLAQGQTAQSIIITPEDIPGVWPAAEEPWDVTLRRCPTCQQLVPAGELLEGLANALPPDSRGEIEVRVLCPKCMTSNIFRLTPWGIPL
;
A
#
# COMPACT_ATOMS: atom_id res chain seq x y z
N MET A 1 -17.84 -20.03 -2.21
CA MET A 1 -16.59 -19.86 -2.97
C MET A 1 -15.59 -19.26 -2.01
N GLN A 2 -14.42 -19.88 -1.87
CA GLN A 2 -13.37 -19.46 -0.94
C GLN A 2 -12.13 -19.09 -1.74
N ILE A 3 -11.47 -17.98 -1.38
CA ILE A 3 -10.25 -17.48 -2.03
C ILE A 3 -9.24 -17.22 -0.93
N ASP A 4 -8.20 -18.06 -0.86
CA ASP A 4 -7.18 -17.97 0.18
C ASP A 4 -5.83 -17.64 -0.44
N LEU A 5 -5.14 -16.63 0.09
CA LEU A 5 -3.75 -16.34 -0.26
C LEU A 5 -2.86 -17.46 0.28
N LEU A 6 -2.22 -18.22 -0.60
CA LEU A 6 -1.32 -19.31 -0.22
C LEU A 6 0.11 -18.83 -0.02
N HIS A 7 0.59 -17.98 -0.92
CA HIS A 7 1.96 -17.51 -0.88
C HIS A 7 2.12 -16.15 -1.56
N VAL A 8 2.87 -15.26 -0.91
CA VAL A 8 3.45 -14.08 -1.54
C VAL A 8 4.84 -14.49 -2.01
N ILE A 9 5.07 -14.40 -3.31
CA ILE A 9 6.36 -14.76 -3.88
C ILE A 9 7.01 -13.44 -4.34
N GLY A 10 8.27 -13.25 -3.94
CA GLY A 10 8.89 -11.93 -3.82
C GLY A 10 8.96 -11.04 -5.07
N ASP A 11 9.51 -9.84 -4.88
CA ASP A 11 9.66 -8.78 -5.88
C ASP A 11 10.33 -9.30 -7.18
N ALA A 12 9.54 -9.47 -8.24
CA ALA A 12 10.05 -9.71 -9.59
C ALA A 12 10.25 -8.35 -10.31
N PRO A 13 11.02 -8.28 -11.42
CA PRO A 13 11.14 -7.05 -12.21
C PRO A 13 9.77 -6.45 -12.61
N GLU A 14 8.78 -7.31 -12.83
CA GLU A 14 7.42 -6.96 -13.19
C GLU A 14 6.61 -6.41 -12.02
N GLY A 15 7.06 -6.62 -10.78
CA GLY A 15 6.40 -6.27 -9.52
C GLY A 15 6.09 -7.52 -8.67
N PRO A 16 5.42 -7.37 -7.52
CA PRO A 16 5.15 -8.50 -6.64
C PRO A 16 4.14 -9.46 -7.25
N TRP A 17 4.29 -10.74 -6.92
CA TRP A 17 3.38 -11.79 -7.36
C TRP A 17 2.95 -12.68 -6.20
N SER A 18 1.80 -13.33 -6.35
CA SER A 18 1.24 -14.18 -5.32
C SER A 18 0.40 -15.29 -5.90
N VAL A 19 0.21 -16.36 -5.13
CA VAL A 19 -0.60 -17.52 -5.52
C VAL A 19 -1.77 -17.66 -4.54
N PHE A 20 -2.95 -17.86 -5.11
CA PHE A 20 -4.20 -18.06 -4.40
C PHE A 20 -4.75 -19.47 -4.66
N SER A 21 -5.37 -20.05 -3.63
CA SER A 21 -6.28 -21.18 -3.75
C SER A 21 -7.69 -20.67 -3.95
N VAL A 22 -8.42 -21.23 -4.92
CA VAL A 22 -9.81 -20.87 -5.20
C VAL A 22 -10.68 -22.12 -5.16
N SER A 23 -11.50 -22.24 -4.12
CA SER A 23 -12.37 -23.41 -3.90
C SER A 23 -13.81 -23.13 -4.34
N ARG A 24 -14.34 -24.01 -5.20
CA ARG A 24 -15.67 -23.95 -5.83
C ARG A 24 -16.40 -25.29 -5.71
N GLY A 25 -16.97 -25.56 -4.53
CA GLY A 25 -17.62 -26.84 -4.27
C GLY A 25 -16.55 -27.93 -4.09
N GLU A 26 -16.51 -28.90 -4.99
CA GLU A 26 -15.52 -30.00 -4.97
C GLU A 26 -14.21 -29.68 -5.72
N ASP A 27 -14.17 -28.59 -6.49
CA ASP A 27 -12.99 -28.20 -7.27
C ASP A 27 -12.17 -27.12 -6.54
N THR A 28 -10.84 -27.24 -6.60
CA THR A 28 -9.89 -26.26 -6.08
C THR A 28 -8.83 -25.98 -7.13
N VAL A 29 -8.77 -24.74 -7.59
CA VAL A 29 -7.81 -24.30 -8.60
C VAL A 29 -6.82 -23.30 -8.01
N LEU A 30 -5.60 -23.31 -8.53
CA LEU A 30 -4.59 -22.32 -8.20
C LEU A 30 -4.64 -21.16 -9.20
N MET A 31 -4.62 -19.94 -8.69
CA MET A 31 -4.55 -18.73 -9.50
C MET A 31 -3.37 -17.89 -9.06
N SER A 32 -2.54 -17.46 -10.00
CA SER A 32 -1.45 -16.51 -9.75
C SER A 32 -1.91 -15.09 -10.04
N MET A 33 -1.34 -14.13 -9.32
CA MET A 33 -1.56 -12.71 -9.47
C MET A 33 -0.21 -12.01 -9.62
N ILE A 34 -0.13 -11.02 -10.51
CA ILE A 34 1.04 -10.16 -10.69
C ILE A 34 0.56 -8.71 -10.61
N ILE A 35 1.14 -7.92 -9.70
CA ILE A 35 0.89 -6.48 -9.62
C ILE A 35 2.02 -5.75 -10.33
N PRO A 36 1.74 -4.96 -11.37
CA PRO A 36 2.77 -4.15 -12.02
C PRO A 36 3.55 -3.30 -11.00
N ARG A 37 4.89 -3.29 -11.08
CA ARG A 37 5.75 -2.56 -10.13
C ARG A 37 5.37 -1.08 -9.99
N SER A 38 5.01 -0.42 -11.09
CA SER A 38 4.56 0.98 -11.08
C SER A 38 3.26 1.18 -10.30
N LEU A 39 2.35 0.22 -10.38
CA LEU A 39 1.09 0.22 -9.64
C LEU A 39 1.34 -0.09 -8.16
N TRP A 40 2.18 -1.10 -7.87
CA TRP A 40 2.58 -1.43 -6.50
C TRP A 40 3.19 -0.23 -5.78
N MET A 41 4.14 0.47 -6.42
CA MET A 41 4.76 1.67 -5.86
C MET A 41 3.77 2.80 -5.59
N GLN A 42 2.72 2.94 -6.42
CA GLN A 42 1.66 3.91 -6.15
C GLN A 42 0.84 3.50 -4.94
N MET A 43 0.47 2.22 -4.86
CA MET A 43 -0.35 1.68 -3.78
C MET A 43 0.33 1.78 -2.42
N THR A 44 1.60 1.35 -2.30
CA THR A 44 2.34 1.41 -1.04
C THR A 44 2.65 2.84 -0.58
N ARG A 45 2.62 3.82 -1.50
CA ARG A 45 2.68 5.26 -1.12
C ARG A 45 1.34 5.78 -0.63
N HIS A 46 0.24 5.29 -1.20
CA HIS A 46 -1.11 5.66 -0.77
C HIS A 46 -1.52 5.00 0.54
N ASP A 47 -0.99 3.82 0.84
CA ASP A 47 -1.24 3.08 2.08
C ASP A 47 0.08 2.52 2.62
N PRO A 48 0.92 3.36 3.27
CA PRO A 48 2.23 2.94 3.75
C PRO A 48 2.17 2.08 5.03
N PHE A 49 0.99 1.94 5.64
CA PHE A 49 0.85 1.26 6.93
C PHE A 49 0.23 -0.14 6.80
N SER A 50 -0.53 -0.41 5.74
CA SER A 50 -0.97 -1.78 5.45
C SER A 50 0.22 -2.68 5.14
N SER A 51 0.22 -3.88 5.73
CA SER A 51 1.20 -4.89 5.38
C SER A 51 1.05 -5.30 3.90
N GLU A 52 2.17 -5.63 3.25
CA GLU A 52 2.15 -6.08 1.85
C GLU A 52 1.23 -7.29 1.64
N ILE A 53 1.20 -8.21 2.60
CA ILE A 53 0.31 -9.39 2.59
C ILE A 53 -1.15 -8.97 2.61
N THR A 54 -1.53 -8.05 3.51
CA THR A 54 -2.90 -7.54 3.61
C THR A 54 -3.34 -6.84 2.32
N LEU A 55 -2.44 -6.07 1.71
CA LEU A 55 -2.72 -5.42 0.41
C LEU A 55 -2.93 -6.48 -0.67
N MET A 56 -2.02 -7.44 -0.81
CA MET A 56 -2.13 -8.50 -1.81
C MET A 56 -3.39 -9.34 -1.66
N GLU A 57 -3.74 -9.72 -0.42
CA GLU A 57 -4.94 -10.50 -0.15
C GLU A 57 -6.21 -9.76 -0.58
N LYS A 58 -6.37 -8.50 -0.19
CA LYS A 58 -7.52 -7.67 -0.58
C LYS A 58 -7.65 -7.53 -2.10
N ILE A 59 -6.55 -7.18 -2.77
CA ILE A 59 -6.52 -7.00 -4.24
C ILE A 59 -6.83 -8.33 -4.93
N GLY A 60 -6.20 -9.42 -4.49
CA GLY A 60 -6.37 -10.74 -5.08
C GLY A 60 -7.79 -11.25 -4.97
N GLN A 61 -8.43 -11.09 -3.81
CA GLN A 61 -9.84 -11.47 -3.63
C GLN A 61 -10.76 -10.73 -4.60
N VAL A 62 -10.57 -9.41 -4.77
CA VAL A 62 -11.37 -8.62 -5.72
C VAL A 62 -11.10 -9.03 -7.15
N ALA A 63 -9.82 -9.06 -7.54
CA ALA A 63 -9.41 -9.37 -8.90
C ALA A 63 -9.91 -10.76 -9.32
N ILE A 64 -9.64 -11.77 -8.50
CA ILE A 64 -10.11 -13.14 -8.75
C ILE A 64 -11.62 -13.12 -8.90
N THR A 65 -12.38 -12.62 -7.91
CA THR A 65 -13.85 -12.57 -7.96
C THR A 65 -14.37 -11.94 -9.26
N LYS A 66 -13.79 -10.81 -9.70
CA LYS A 66 -14.15 -10.13 -10.96
C LYS A 66 -13.90 -11.02 -12.17
N ARG A 67 -12.75 -11.71 -12.26
CA ARG A 67 -12.42 -12.60 -13.38
C ARG A 67 -13.31 -13.84 -13.39
N LEU A 68 -13.62 -14.39 -12.23
CA LEU A 68 -14.53 -15.54 -12.12
C LEU A 68 -15.94 -15.17 -12.59
N ALA A 69 -16.43 -13.98 -12.25
CA ALA A 69 -17.72 -13.47 -12.73
C ALA A 69 -17.75 -13.28 -14.25
N GLN A 70 -16.59 -13.10 -14.89
CA GLN A 70 -16.41 -13.03 -16.34
C GLN A 70 -16.22 -14.40 -17.01
N GLY A 71 -16.31 -15.50 -16.25
CA GLY A 71 -16.13 -16.86 -16.75
C GLY A 71 -14.66 -17.26 -16.97
N GLN A 72 -13.70 -16.46 -16.51
CA GLN A 72 -12.27 -16.77 -16.61
C GLN A 72 -11.86 -17.66 -15.42
N THR A 73 -11.22 -18.79 -15.67
CA THR A 73 -10.96 -19.81 -14.62
C THR A 73 -9.53 -20.29 -14.49
N ALA A 74 -8.63 -19.99 -15.44
CA ALA A 74 -7.29 -20.58 -15.46
C ALA A 74 -6.26 -19.66 -16.13
N GLN A 75 -5.87 -18.56 -15.49
CA GLN A 75 -4.78 -17.69 -15.96
C GLN A 75 -4.11 -16.95 -14.80
N SER A 76 -2.83 -16.60 -14.99
CA SER A 76 -2.18 -15.53 -14.25
C SER A 76 -2.95 -14.24 -14.44
N ILE A 77 -3.33 -13.59 -13.35
CA ILE A 77 -4.06 -12.32 -13.36
C ILE A 77 -3.05 -11.18 -13.27
N ILE A 78 -3.00 -10.33 -14.29
CA ILE A 78 -2.30 -9.04 -14.19
C ILE A 78 -3.28 -8.04 -13.56
N ILE A 79 -2.85 -7.42 -12.47
CA ILE A 79 -3.66 -6.43 -11.76
C ILE A 79 -3.67 -5.11 -12.49
N THR A 80 -4.86 -4.54 -12.58
CA THR A 80 -5.12 -3.23 -13.15
C THR A 80 -5.67 -2.29 -12.08
N PRO A 81 -5.61 -0.96 -12.30
CA PRO A 81 -6.27 0.04 -11.46
C PRO A 81 -7.69 -0.30 -11.01
N GLU A 82 -8.50 -0.90 -11.87
CA GLU A 82 -9.90 -1.22 -11.58
C GLU A 82 -10.08 -2.37 -10.57
N ASP A 83 -9.02 -3.14 -10.29
CA ASP A 83 -9.07 -4.28 -9.37
C ASP A 83 -8.72 -3.86 -7.93
N ILE A 84 -8.57 -2.55 -7.69
CA ILE A 84 -8.11 -1.96 -6.42
C ILE A 84 -9.22 -1.07 -5.79
N PRO A 85 -10.49 -1.51 -5.69
CA PRO A 85 -11.51 -0.68 -5.07
C PRO A 85 -11.23 -0.53 -3.57
N GLY A 86 -11.18 0.72 -3.09
CA GLY A 86 -11.05 1.04 -1.67
C GLY A 86 -9.65 0.94 -1.06
N VAL A 87 -8.62 0.56 -1.82
CA VAL A 87 -7.22 0.81 -1.41
C VAL A 87 -6.79 2.24 -1.78
N TRP A 88 -7.44 2.83 -2.78
CA TRP A 88 -7.42 4.27 -2.98
C TRP A 88 -8.56 4.91 -2.18
N PRO A 89 -8.30 5.47 -0.99
CA PRO A 89 -9.28 6.35 -0.38
C PRO A 89 -9.58 7.49 -1.36
N ALA A 90 -10.85 7.90 -1.40
CA ALA A 90 -11.34 8.92 -2.33
C ALA A 90 -10.56 10.22 -2.18
N ALA A 91 -9.73 10.57 -3.18
CA ALA A 91 -9.11 11.88 -3.36
C ALA A 91 -8.46 12.51 -2.10
N GLU A 92 -8.00 11.70 -1.15
CA GLU A 92 -7.16 12.18 -0.07
C GLU A 92 -5.73 12.31 -0.61
N GLU A 93 -5.10 13.43 -0.27
CA GLU A 93 -3.74 13.74 -0.68
C GLU A 93 -2.79 12.59 -0.24
N PRO A 94 -1.96 12.02 -1.14
CA PRO A 94 -1.07 10.91 -0.80
C PRO A 94 -0.26 11.21 0.46
N TRP A 95 0.04 10.19 1.27
CA TRP A 95 0.78 10.34 2.53
C TRP A 95 2.12 11.05 2.34
N ASP A 96 2.83 10.74 1.26
CA ASP A 96 4.11 11.38 0.95
C ASP A 96 3.92 12.87 0.65
N VAL A 97 2.79 13.30 0.10
CA VAL A 97 2.48 14.71 -0.16
C VAL A 97 2.03 15.39 1.13
N THR A 98 1.17 14.74 1.93
CA THR A 98 0.70 15.23 3.23
C THR A 98 1.87 15.53 4.17
N LEU A 99 2.83 14.60 4.29
CA LEU A 99 4.02 14.78 5.13
C LEU A 99 4.94 15.91 4.63
N ARG A 100 4.90 16.20 3.33
CA ARG A 100 5.73 17.25 2.72
C ARG A 100 5.03 18.61 2.68
N ARG A 101 3.76 18.72 3.06
CA ARG A 101 3.07 20.00 3.09
C ARG A 101 3.40 20.74 4.37
N CYS A 102 4.02 21.91 4.25
CA CYS A 102 4.29 22.76 5.41
C CYS A 102 2.96 23.26 6.01
N PRO A 103 2.64 22.99 7.30
CA PRO A 103 1.43 23.48 7.95
C PRO A 103 1.35 25.02 7.98
N THR A 104 2.50 25.70 8.13
CA THR A 104 2.58 27.15 8.26
C THR A 104 2.36 27.89 6.94
N CYS A 105 3.03 27.47 5.86
CA CYS A 105 3.01 28.20 4.59
C CYS A 105 2.38 27.43 3.43
N GLN A 106 1.87 26.22 3.68
CA GLN A 106 1.17 25.33 2.74
C GLN A 106 2.00 24.91 1.51
N GLN A 107 3.29 25.28 1.47
CA GLN A 107 4.20 24.90 0.40
C GLN A 107 4.61 23.43 0.53
N LEU A 108 4.65 22.74 -0.61
CA LEU A 108 5.18 21.39 -0.70
C LEU A 108 6.71 21.43 -0.64
N VAL A 109 7.28 20.69 0.32
CA VAL A 109 8.72 20.53 0.53
C VAL A 109 9.25 19.47 -0.47
N PRO A 110 10.38 19.73 -1.15
CA PRO A 110 11.01 18.74 -2.02
C PRO A 110 11.42 17.47 -1.26
N ALA A 111 11.36 16.30 -1.91
CA ALA A 111 11.62 15.02 -1.26
C ALA A 111 13.04 14.87 -0.67
N GLY A 112 14.04 15.57 -1.24
CA GLY A 112 15.43 15.52 -0.78
C GLY A 112 15.78 16.41 0.42
N GLU A 113 14.84 17.24 0.90
CA GLU A 113 15.01 18.10 2.09
C GLU A 113 14.27 17.57 3.32
N LEU A 114 13.73 16.36 3.22
CA LEU A 114 13.19 15.64 4.36
C LEU A 114 14.38 15.17 5.21
N LEU A 115 14.65 15.86 6.32
CA LEU A 115 15.59 15.38 7.32
C LEU A 115 14.92 14.22 8.07
N GLU A 116 15.03 13.01 7.53
CA GLU A 116 14.56 11.79 8.16
C GLU A 116 15.29 11.57 9.50
N GLY A 117 14.70 12.09 10.57
CA GLY A 117 14.95 11.63 11.92
C GLY A 117 14.28 10.27 12.11
N LEU A 118 14.77 9.21 11.46
CA LEU A 118 14.51 7.82 11.87
C LEU A 118 15.23 7.52 13.20
N ALA A 119 15.08 8.40 14.19
CA ALA A 119 15.55 8.19 15.55
C ALA A 119 14.38 7.58 16.34
N ASN A 120 13.99 6.36 15.94
CA ASN A 120 13.36 5.31 16.75
C ASN A 120 12.81 4.25 15.79
N ALA A 121 13.65 3.28 15.44
CA ALA A 121 13.14 1.96 15.09
C ALA A 121 12.38 1.45 16.32
N LEU A 122 11.04 1.50 16.23
CA LEU A 122 10.17 1.01 17.28
C LEU A 122 10.43 -0.50 17.48
N PRO A 123 10.62 -0.97 18.74
CA PRO A 123 10.68 -2.40 19.02
C PRO A 123 9.38 -3.10 18.54
N PRO A 124 9.43 -4.41 18.22
CA PRO A 124 8.32 -5.14 17.60
C PRO A 124 6.96 -5.08 18.30
N ASP A 125 6.89 -4.63 19.56
CA ASP A 125 5.67 -4.60 20.38
C ASP A 125 5.21 -3.20 20.84
N SER A 126 5.84 -2.11 20.39
CA SER A 126 5.39 -0.78 20.80
C SER A 126 4.21 -0.31 19.95
N ARG A 127 3.08 -0.03 20.60
CA ARG A 127 1.96 0.77 20.06
C ARG A 127 2.34 2.25 19.87
N GLY A 128 3.59 2.51 19.50
CA GLY A 128 4.28 3.79 19.60
C GLY A 128 4.11 4.63 18.35
N GLU A 129 4.04 5.93 18.55
CA GLU A 129 4.06 6.92 17.47
C GLU A 129 5.50 7.07 16.93
N ILE A 130 5.65 7.28 15.62
CA ILE A 130 6.90 7.66 14.97
C ILE A 130 6.87 9.17 14.74
N GLU A 131 7.93 9.90 15.11
CA GLU A 131 8.05 11.32 14.79
C GLU A 131 8.84 11.52 13.49
N VAL A 132 8.22 12.15 12.50
CA VAL A 132 8.89 12.61 11.26
C VAL A 132 9.05 14.11 11.33
N ARG A 133 10.28 14.60 11.14
CA ARG A 133 10.58 16.04 11.13
C ARG A 133 10.82 16.53 9.71
N VAL A 134 10.14 17.60 9.32
CA VAL A 134 10.26 18.19 7.99
C VAL A 134 10.56 19.68 8.12
N LEU A 135 11.74 20.08 7.67
CA LEU A 135 12.14 21.48 7.60
C LEU A 135 11.60 22.09 6.31
N CYS A 136 10.80 23.15 6.43
CA CYS A 136 10.35 23.89 5.25
C CYS A 136 11.43 24.91 4.83
N PRO A 137 11.97 24.86 3.60
CA PRO A 137 13.00 25.80 3.15
C PRO A 137 12.49 27.23 3.00
N LYS A 138 11.17 27.42 2.82
CA LYS A 138 10.57 28.75 2.60
C LYS A 138 10.43 29.54 3.90
N CYS A 139 9.89 28.91 4.94
CA CYS A 139 9.61 29.56 6.22
C CYS A 139 10.58 29.16 7.34
N MET A 140 11.54 28.28 7.05
CA MET A 140 12.55 27.76 7.98
C MET A 140 11.96 27.13 9.25
N THR A 141 10.71 26.67 9.16
CA THR A 141 9.99 26.03 10.27
C THR A 141 10.19 24.51 10.20
N SER A 142 10.56 23.91 11.33
CA SER A 142 10.61 22.46 11.50
C SER A 142 9.25 21.97 11.99
N ASN A 143 8.60 21.13 11.17
CA ASN A 143 7.29 20.56 11.47
C ASN A 143 7.49 19.12 11.94
N ILE A 144 6.79 18.73 13.01
CA ILE A 144 6.84 17.37 13.56
C ILE A 144 5.51 16.70 13.24
N PHE A 145 5.57 15.64 12.45
CA PHE A 145 4.43 14.76 12.18
C PHE A 145 4.56 13.54 13.08
N ARG A 146 3.53 13.26 13.87
CA ARG A 146 3.43 12.01 14.65
C ARG A 146 2.65 11.02 13.81
N LEU A 147 3.23 9.86 13.55
CA LEU A 147 2.62 8.79 12.77
C LEU A 147 2.27 7.65 13.71
N THR A 148 1.02 7.24 13.71
CA THR A 148 0.60 5.96 14.29
C THR A 148 0.56 4.91 13.18
N PRO A 149 0.45 3.61 13.52
CA PRO A 149 0.12 2.57 12.54
C PRO A 149 -1.19 2.82 11.76
N TRP A 150 -2.00 3.78 12.19
CA TRP A 150 -3.29 4.14 11.61
C TRP A 150 -3.28 5.50 10.91
N GLY A 151 -2.14 6.20 10.91
CA GLY A 151 -1.97 7.51 10.28
C GLY A 151 -1.50 8.65 11.18
N ILE A 152 -1.50 9.88 10.66
CA ILE A 152 -1.29 11.10 11.45
C ILE A 152 -2.56 11.37 12.25
N PRO A 153 -2.52 11.41 13.59
CA PRO A 153 -3.66 11.85 14.38
C PRO A 153 -3.91 13.34 14.08
N LEU A 154 -5.13 13.64 13.61
CA LEU A 154 -5.62 15.00 13.35
C LEU A 154 -5.83 15.79 14.65
#